data_AF-A0A1B6LA86-F1
#
_entry.id   AF-A0A1B6LA86-F1
#
_cell.length_a   1.000
_cell.length_b   1.000
_cell.length_c   1.000
_cell.angle_alpha   90.00
_cell.angle_beta   90.00
_cell.angle_gamma   90.00
#
_symmetry.space_group_name_H-M   'P 1'
#
loop_
_entity.id
_entity.type
_entity.pdbx_description
1 polymer ?
#
loop_
_entity_poly.entity_id
_entity_poly.type
_entity_poly.pdbx_seq_one_letter_code
_entity_poly.pdbx_strand_id
1 'polypeptide(L)'
;MNQDVSTSVGQHVIMPGPSARAVAQEDRDTQVSSNEFLYMVLVITMVEPHRSFKEYSQTPCTGTLIREDLVLTAASCLKMNSLNELDPTSTQIILRDNRELRCLKIFVHYQYSKSRVYNFAVIVVEKSNINVFPQLPASTSIDFKSILNTCVLGGYGDQHKSISPSKFSYMLLNQTSVDVIKCKDRPGVDDTNRLCLHFSNMQPCHGDVGSPLVCNGEVLALFTPRLCENPNRCVDRYGTVFTQVTAVTDWVNKILYSPSANLEWMNNPWYILVLCATALTVIGSIYYLLMEIMLSHFPMDFEEQPPHNSNDDIRSSGFLRHISDEEIKDSKEDRRWRRI
;
A
#
# COMPACT_ATOMS: atom_id res chain seq x y z
N MET A 1 -74.18 0.57 69.72
CA MET A 1 -72.90 -0.09 69.36
C MET A 1 -72.31 0.68 68.20
N ASN A 2 -71.29 1.53 68.27
CA ASN A 2 -70.40 2.11 69.29
C ASN A 2 -70.16 3.57 68.83
N GLN A 3 -70.38 4.59 69.67
CA GLN A 3 -69.34 5.39 70.36
C GLN A 3 -68.19 5.85 69.43
N ASP A 4 -68.21 7.11 68.99
CA ASP A 4 -67.61 8.31 69.63
C ASP A 4 -66.11 8.45 69.34
N VAL A 5 -65.73 9.60 68.76
CA VAL A 5 -64.80 10.60 69.32
C VAL A 5 -64.27 11.50 68.20
N SER A 6 -64.47 12.79 68.44
CA SER A 6 -64.02 13.98 67.72
C SER A 6 -62.52 14.24 67.84
N THR A 7 -61.90 14.93 66.86
CA THR A 7 -61.15 16.20 67.05
C THR A 7 -60.35 16.62 65.80
N SER A 8 -60.11 17.92 65.75
CA SER A 8 -59.68 18.81 64.66
C SER A 8 -58.17 18.86 64.37
N VAL A 9 -57.84 19.60 63.30
CA VAL A 9 -56.62 20.41 63.02
C VAL A 9 -55.70 19.86 61.93
N GLY A 10 -55.37 20.73 60.97
CA GLY A 10 -54.08 20.69 60.26
C GLY A 10 -54.15 21.00 58.77
N GLN A 11 -53.85 22.24 58.39
CA GLN A 11 -53.54 22.63 57.01
C GLN A 11 -52.38 21.79 56.46
N HIS A 12 -52.57 21.16 55.29
CA HIS A 12 -51.45 20.69 54.47
C HIS A 12 -51.38 21.50 53.18
N VAL A 13 -50.33 22.31 53.11
CA VAL A 13 -49.87 23.04 51.93
C VAL A 13 -49.45 22.01 50.87
N ILE A 14 -50.12 22.01 49.71
CA ILE A 14 -49.72 21.22 48.54
C ILE A 14 -48.74 22.09 47.74
N MET A 15 -47.44 21.79 47.85
CA MET A 15 -46.40 22.40 47.04
C MET A 15 -46.47 21.86 45.60
N PRO A 16 -46.37 22.72 44.56
CA PRO A 16 -46.28 22.26 43.18
C PRO A 16 -44.92 21.59 42.94
N GLY A 17 -44.95 20.36 42.43
CA GLY A 17 -43.75 19.58 42.11
C GLY A 17 -42.89 20.26 41.03
N PRO A 18 -41.54 20.14 41.10
CA PRO A 18 -40.67 20.80 40.16
C PRO A 18 -40.70 20.12 38.79
N SER A 19 -40.86 20.98 37.80
CA SER A 19 -40.73 20.81 36.36
C SER A 19 -39.65 19.81 35.92
N ALA A 20 -40.00 19.04 34.88
CA ALA A 20 -39.14 18.09 34.18
C ALA A 20 -37.82 18.75 33.74
N ARG A 21 -36.75 18.53 34.50
CA ARG A 21 -35.39 18.75 34.04
C ARG A 21 -34.97 17.52 33.24
N ALA A 22 -34.79 17.73 31.95
CA ALA A 22 -34.03 16.84 31.09
C ALA A 22 -32.68 16.57 31.76
N VAL A 23 -32.48 15.33 32.19
CA VAL A 23 -31.16 14.83 32.57
C VAL A 23 -30.39 14.76 31.27
N ALA A 24 -29.56 15.78 31.02
CA ALA A 24 -28.49 15.68 30.06
C ALA A 24 -27.60 14.52 30.52
N GLN A 25 -27.76 13.38 29.86
CA GLN A 25 -26.83 12.28 29.93
C GLN A 25 -25.57 12.81 29.23
N GLU A 26 -24.67 13.35 30.04
CA GLU A 26 -23.33 13.74 29.61
C GLU A 26 -22.63 12.46 29.18
N ASP A 27 -22.51 12.29 27.86
CA ASP A 27 -21.83 11.17 27.22
C ASP A 27 -20.42 11.10 27.79
N ARG A 28 -20.10 10.00 28.46
CA ARG A 28 -18.73 9.67 28.84
C ARG A 28 -17.97 9.22 27.60
N ASP A 29 -17.73 10.16 26.70
CA ASP A 29 -16.56 10.09 25.84
C ASP A 29 -15.35 10.13 26.75
N THR A 30 -14.73 8.97 26.92
CA THR A 30 -13.40 8.89 27.50
C THR A 30 -12.52 9.77 26.62
N GLN A 31 -12.01 10.88 27.17
CA GLN A 31 -11.06 11.74 26.45
C GLN A 31 -9.85 10.90 26.07
N VAL A 32 -9.89 10.36 24.85
CA VAL A 32 -8.76 9.78 24.15
C VAL A 32 -7.65 10.81 24.19
N SER A 33 -6.46 10.38 24.63
CA SER A 33 -5.29 11.24 24.67
C SER A 33 -5.12 11.95 23.32
N SER A 34 -4.77 13.24 23.33
CA SER A 34 -4.62 14.04 22.10
C SER A 34 -3.67 13.43 21.06
N ASN A 35 -2.80 12.51 21.50
CA ASN A 35 -1.79 11.87 20.68
C ASN A 35 -2.16 10.46 20.20
N GLU A 36 -3.28 9.89 20.67
CA GLU A 36 -3.72 8.57 20.24
C GLU A 36 -4.20 8.62 18.78
N PHE A 37 -3.76 7.66 17.98
CA PHE A 37 -4.13 7.48 16.57
C PHE A 37 -3.74 8.62 15.61
N LEU A 38 -2.84 9.55 15.99
CA LEU A 38 -2.35 10.61 15.09
C LEU A 38 -1.64 10.06 13.83
N TYR A 39 -1.20 8.81 13.87
CA TYR A 39 -0.64 8.09 12.73
C TYR A 39 -1.70 7.69 11.69
N MET A 40 -3.00 7.76 11.99
CA MET A 40 -4.03 7.50 11.00
C MET A 40 -4.22 8.74 10.12
N VAL A 41 -4.29 8.51 8.81
CA VAL A 41 -4.31 9.58 7.79
C VAL A 41 -5.40 9.32 6.76
N LEU A 42 -5.94 10.40 6.20
CA LEU A 42 -6.85 10.34 5.07
C LEU A 42 -6.05 10.29 3.77
N VAL A 43 -6.40 9.38 2.88
CA VAL A 43 -5.78 9.22 1.56
C VAL A 43 -6.79 9.60 0.50
N ILE A 44 -6.48 10.65 -0.27
CA ILE A 44 -7.34 11.12 -1.37
C ILE A 44 -6.54 11.01 -2.66
N THR A 45 -7.11 10.34 -3.66
CA THR A 45 -6.54 10.33 -5.01
C THR A 45 -7.51 11.01 -5.97
N MET A 46 -7.02 12.05 -6.63
CA MET A 46 -7.72 12.80 -7.65
C MET A 46 -7.60 12.07 -8.98
N VAL A 47 -8.67 12.07 -9.78
CA VAL A 47 -8.65 11.52 -11.14
C VAL A 47 -8.90 12.66 -12.10
N GLU A 48 -7.96 12.91 -13.01
CA GLU A 48 -8.15 13.87 -14.09
C GLU A 48 -9.38 13.47 -14.93
N PRO A 49 -10.29 14.42 -15.22
CA PRO A 49 -11.46 14.12 -16.04
C PRO A 49 -11.06 13.82 -17.48
N HIS A 50 -11.38 12.62 -17.96
CA HIS A 50 -11.37 12.35 -19.38
C HIS A 50 -12.59 13.03 -20.03
N ARG A 51 -12.37 14.17 -20.70
CA ARG A 51 -13.37 14.97 -21.45
C ARG A 51 -14.63 15.32 -20.63
N SER A 52 -14.69 16.58 -20.19
CA SER A 52 -15.78 17.29 -19.47
C SER A 52 -15.54 17.48 -17.97
N PHE A 53 -15.64 18.75 -17.55
CA PHE A 53 -15.13 19.35 -16.32
C PHE A 53 -15.81 18.86 -15.03
N LYS A 54 -15.51 17.64 -14.57
CA LYS A 54 -15.64 17.26 -13.15
C LYS A 54 -14.48 16.36 -12.76
N GLU A 55 -13.54 16.92 -12.00
CA GLU A 55 -12.57 16.14 -11.24
C GLU A 55 -13.36 15.19 -10.34
N TYR A 56 -13.28 13.89 -10.61
CA TYR A 56 -13.91 12.89 -9.76
C TYR A 56 -12.86 12.41 -8.78
N SER A 57 -12.95 12.83 -7.52
CA SER A 57 -12.19 12.16 -6.48
C SER A 57 -12.74 10.73 -6.36
N GLN A 58 -11.85 9.75 -6.21
CA GLN A 58 -12.30 8.49 -5.63
C GLN A 58 -12.91 8.75 -4.25
N THR A 59 -13.70 7.79 -3.77
CA THR A 59 -14.00 7.73 -2.34
C THR A 59 -12.67 7.77 -1.59
N PRO A 60 -12.48 8.75 -0.68
CA PRO A 60 -11.29 8.79 0.15
C PRO A 60 -11.08 7.46 0.89
N CYS A 61 -9.84 7.19 1.23
CA CYS A 61 -9.42 6.00 1.95
C CYS A 61 -8.77 6.39 3.27
N THR A 62 -8.50 5.38 4.08
CA THR A 62 -7.68 5.50 5.29
C THR A 62 -6.28 4.94 5.01
N GLY A 63 -5.27 5.56 5.59
CA GLY A 63 -3.90 5.08 5.64
C GLY A 63 -3.35 5.15 7.06
N THR A 64 -2.19 4.54 7.25
CA THR A 64 -1.51 4.46 8.56
C THR A 64 -0.05 4.80 8.39
N LEU A 65 0.43 5.86 9.05
CA LEU A 65 1.86 6.12 9.19
C LEU A 65 2.49 4.98 10.00
N ILE A 66 3.44 4.28 9.38
CA ILE A 66 4.29 3.26 10.01
C ILE A 66 5.70 3.81 10.29
N ARG A 67 5.98 5.00 9.76
CA ARG A 67 7.15 5.85 10.00
C ARG A 67 6.77 7.29 9.67
N GLU A 68 7.56 8.26 10.10
CA GLU A 68 7.34 9.70 9.91
C GLU A 68 7.12 10.14 8.45
N ASP A 69 7.59 9.36 7.47
CA ASP A 69 7.56 9.61 6.03
C ASP A 69 6.93 8.44 5.23
N LEU A 70 6.36 7.42 5.89
CA LEU A 70 5.81 6.23 5.22
C LEU A 70 4.41 5.91 5.70
N VAL A 71 3.47 5.89 4.76
CA VAL A 71 2.07 5.51 4.95
C VAL A 71 1.82 4.14 4.34
N LEU A 72 1.30 3.21 5.13
CA LEU A 72 0.74 1.94 4.68
C LEU A 72 -0.77 2.12 4.42
N THR A 73 -1.25 1.69 3.25
CA THR A 73 -2.66 1.73 2.88
C THR A 73 -3.01 0.60 1.91
N ALA A 74 -4.26 0.54 1.46
CA ALA A 74 -4.72 -0.41 0.47
C ALA A 74 -4.37 0.03 -0.96
N ALA A 75 -3.88 -0.89 -1.79
CA ALA A 75 -3.60 -0.60 -3.21
C ALA A 75 -4.84 -0.15 -3.99
N SER A 76 -6.02 -0.67 -3.62
CA SER A 76 -7.31 -0.30 -4.20
C SER A 76 -7.71 1.16 -3.99
N CYS A 77 -7.04 1.89 -3.10
CA CYS A 77 -7.24 3.33 -2.89
C CYS A 77 -6.59 4.17 -3.98
N LEU A 78 -5.61 3.62 -4.69
CA LEU A 78 -4.83 4.34 -5.68
C LEU A 78 -5.44 4.17 -7.06
N LYS A 79 -5.35 5.21 -7.88
CA LYS A 79 -5.71 5.16 -9.30
C LYS A 79 -4.50 5.37 -10.16
N MET A 80 -4.45 4.56 -11.19
CA MET A 80 -3.54 4.77 -12.29
C MET A 80 -4.18 5.75 -13.28
N ASN A 81 -3.34 6.54 -13.94
CA ASN A 81 -3.72 7.41 -15.04
C ASN A 81 -4.07 6.60 -16.30
N SER A 82 -4.40 7.29 -17.40
CA SER A 82 -4.72 6.66 -18.69
C SER A 82 -3.57 5.84 -19.31
N LEU A 83 -2.34 6.05 -18.85
CA LEU A 83 -1.14 5.32 -19.25
C LEU A 83 -0.85 4.11 -18.33
N ASN A 84 -1.75 3.79 -17.39
CA ASN A 84 -1.56 2.79 -16.33
C ASN A 84 -0.38 3.09 -15.39
N GLU A 85 -0.04 4.37 -15.21
CA GLU A 85 1.01 4.82 -14.30
C GLU A 85 0.41 5.46 -13.05
N LEU A 86 1.08 5.29 -11.91
CA LEU A 86 0.73 5.97 -10.67
C LEU A 86 1.39 7.34 -10.66
N ASP A 87 0.59 8.38 -10.47
CA ASP A 87 1.08 9.74 -10.31
C ASP A 87 1.02 10.15 -8.84
N PRO A 88 2.18 10.29 -8.15
CA PRO A 88 2.23 10.78 -6.78
C PRO A 88 1.53 12.14 -6.60
N THR A 89 1.60 13.03 -7.59
CA THR A 89 1.04 14.39 -7.49
C THR A 89 -0.49 14.39 -7.45
N SER A 90 -1.12 13.33 -7.96
CA SER A 90 -2.57 13.11 -7.89
C SER A 90 -3.03 12.55 -6.53
N THR A 91 -2.11 12.23 -5.62
CA THR A 91 -2.42 11.62 -4.32
C THR A 91 -2.07 12.58 -3.19
N GLN A 92 -3.07 12.92 -2.38
CA GLN A 92 -2.95 13.75 -1.20
C GLN A 92 -3.09 12.89 0.06
N ILE A 93 -2.25 13.17 1.05
CA ILE A 93 -2.30 12.55 2.36
C ILE A 93 -2.61 13.64 3.36
N ILE A 94 -3.68 13.48 4.16
CA ILE A 94 -4.13 14.50 5.10
C ILE A 94 -4.07 13.92 6.52
N LEU A 95 -3.35 14.60 7.40
CA LEU A 95 -3.27 14.28 8.81
C LEU A 95 -4.59 14.63 9.52
N ARG A 96 -4.81 14.05 10.70
CA ARG A 96 -6.01 14.32 11.53
C ARG A 96 -6.19 15.79 11.89
N ASP A 97 -5.09 16.55 12.01
CA ASP A 97 -5.12 17.99 12.27
C ASP A 97 -5.26 18.84 11.00
N ASN A 98 -5.65 18.21 9.89
CA ASN A 98 -5.94 18.84 8.60
C ASN A 98 -4.71 19.39 7.87
N ARG A 99 -3.49 19.04 8.31
CA ARG A 99 -2.27 19.31 7.52
C ARG A 99 -2.13 18.30 6.39
N GLU A 100 -1.77 18.79 5.22
CA GLU A 100 -1.49 17.97 4.05
C GLU A 100 -0.01 17.58 4.02
N LEU A 101 0.26 16.34 3.63
CA LEU A 101 1.59 15.82 3.34
C LEU A 101 1.69 15.52 1.86
N ARG A 102 2.72 16.07 1.22
CA ARG A 102 2.99 15.80 -0.19
C ARG A 102 3.42 14.35 -0.41
N CYS A 103 2.72 13.66 -1.32
CA CYS A 103 3.11 12.34 -1.80
C CYS A 103 4.34 12.47 -2.74
N LEU A 104 5.40 11.73 -2.42
CA LEU A 104 6.66 11.73 -3.16
C LEU A 104 6.80 10.50 -4.06
N LYS A 105 6.36 9.34 -3.56
CA LYS A 105 6.50 8.06 -4.26
C LYS A 105 5.46 7.07 -3.78
N ILE A 106 5.03 6.18 -4.67
CA ILE A 106 4.05 5.15 -4.37
C ILE A 106 4.63 3.79 -4.76
N PHE A 107 4.53 2.82 -3.87
CA PHE A 107 4.85 1.42 -4.09
C PHE A 107 3.60 0.59 -3.93
N VAL A 108 3.10 0.00 -5.01
CA VAL A 108 2.03 -1.00 -4.96
C VAL A 108 2.66 -2.38 -4.87
N HIS A 109 2.10 -3.25 -4.03
CA HIS A 109 2.57 -4.62 -3.91
C HIS A 109 2.50 -5.34 -5.28
N TYR A 110 3.58 -5.99 -5.69
CA TYR A 110 3.74 -6.56 -7.03
C TYR A 110 2.73 -7.67 -7.39
N GLN A 111 2.12 -8.31 -6.38
CA GLN A 111 1.05 -9.31 -6.55
C GLN A 111 -0.36 -8.73 -6.42
N TYR A 112 -0.52 -7.40 -6.33
CA TYR A 112 -1.83 -6.79 -6.33
C TYR A 112 -2.57 -7.12 -7.63
N SER A 113 -3.83 -7.55 -7.49
CA SER A 113 -4.66 -7.96 -8.62
C SER A 113 -6.14 -7.78 -8.28
N LYS A 114 -7.03 -8.14 -9.22
CA LYS A 114 -8.48 -8.11 -9.01
C LYS A 114 -8.94 -8.98 -7.84
N SER A 115 -8.20 -10.01 -7.47
CA SER A 115 -8.52 -10.84 -6.30
C SER A 115 -8.35 -10.07 -4.99
N ARG A 116 -7.56 -8.98 -4.96
CA ARG A 116 -7.27 -8.15 -3.78
C ARG A 116 -6.69 -8.95 -2.60
N VAL A 117 -6.00 -10.06 -2.85
CA VAL A 117 -5.29 -10.83 -1.81
C VAL A 117 -4.12 -10.02 -1.26
N TYR A 118 -3.32 -9.44 -2.15
CA TYR A 118 -2.20 -8.55 -1.82
C TYR A 118 -2.57 -7.08 -2.02
N ASN A 119 -3.67 -6.64 -1.40
CA ASN A 119 -4.19 -5.28 -1.55
C ASN A 119 -3.40 -4.25 -0.71
N PHE A 120 -2.10 -4.11 -0.96
CA PHE A 120 -1.21 -3.27 -0.16
C PHE A 120 -0.47 -2.25 -1.02
N ALA A 121 -0.36 -1.04 -0.50
CA ALA A 121 0.50 0.00 -1.03
C ALA A 121 1.22 0.74 0.10
N VAL A 122 2.44 1.17 -0.18
CA VAL A 122 3.23 2.04 0.69
C VAL A 122 3.44 3.36 -0.04
N ILE A 123 3.12 4.45 0.61
CA ILE A 123 3.26 5.81 0.09
C ILE A 123 4.37 6.50 0.87
N VAL A 124 5.38 6.99 0.15
CA VAL A 124 6.41 7.87 0.69
C VAL A 124 5.87 9.28 0.63
N VAL A 125 5.87 9.95 1.77
CA VAL A 125 5.44 11.34 1.92
C VAL A 125 6.58 12.21 2.43
N GLU A 126 6.40 13.52 2.43
CA GLU A 126 7.29 14.38 3.21
C GLU A 126 7.22 14.06 4.69
N LYS A 127 8.32 14.34 5.40
CA LYS A 127 8.47 13.99 6.81
C LYS A 127 7.44 14.73 7.66
N SER A 128 6.58 13.96 8.32
CA SER A 128 5.62 14.45 9.31
C SER A 128 6.29 14.73 10.66
N ASN A 129 5.58 15.44 11.54
CA ASN A 129 5.98 15.64 12.94
C ASN A 129 5.41 14.58 13.89
N ILE A 130 4.78 13.54 13.36
CA ILE A 130 4.30 12.41 14.16
C ILE A 130 5.51 11.57 14.56
N ASN A 131 5.52 11.06 15.79
CA ASN A 131 6.64 10.29 16.34
C ASN A 131 6.21 8.98 17.02
N VAL A 132 4.91 8.69 17.05
CA VAL A 132 4.34 7.46 17.59
C VAL A 132 3.65 6.73 16.44
N PHE A 133 4.08 5.50 16.19
CA PHE A 133 3.57 4.66 15.11
C PHE A 133 3.32 3.24 15.62
N PRO A 134 2.31 2.54 15.08
CA PRO A 134 2.21 1.11 15.29
C PRO A 134 3.34 0.39 14.57
N GLN A 135 3.76 -0.75 15.13
CA GLN A 135 4.79 -1.59 14.55
C GLN A 135 4.21 -2.50 13.46
N LEU A 136 5.07 -3.06 12.62
CA LEU A 136 4.69 -4.19 11.77
C LEU A 136 4.71 -5.48 12.58
N PRO A 137 3.87 -6.48 12.23
CA PRO A 137 3.80 -7.72 12.97
C PRO A 137 5.12 -8.46 12.93
N ALA A 138 5.64 -8.82 14.10
CA ALA A 138 6.85 -9.64 14.22
C ALA A 138 6.57 -11.13 13.93
N SER A 139 5.36 -11.61 14.27
CA SER A 139 4.95 -12.99 14.04
C SER A 139 4.31 -13.18 12.66
N THR A 140 4.62 -14.30 12.01
CA THR A 140 3.97 -14.70 10.75
C THR A 140 2.61 -15.36 10.97
N SER A 141 2.35 -15.85 12.19
CA SER A 141 1.08 -16.49 12.57
C SER A 141 0.47 -15.77 13.77
N ILE A 142 -0.81 -15.41 13.64
CA ILE A 142 -1.55 -14.65 14.63
C ILE A 142 -2.85 -15.39 14.92
N ASP A 143 -3.07 -15.73 16.19
CA ASP A 143 -4.39 -16.15 16.64
C ASP A 143 -5.23 -14.92 16.99
N PHE A 144 -5.96 -14.41 16.00
CA PHE A 144 -6.79 -13.22 16.17
C PHE A 144 -7.86 -13.37 17.25
N LYS A 145 -8.31 -14.60 17.56
CA LYS A 145 -9.35 -14.81 18.57
C LYS A 145 -8.86 -14.49 19.98
N SER A 146 -7.61 -14.82 20.30
CA SER A 146 -7.05 -14.59 21.65
C SER A 146 -6.67 -13.13 21.90
N ILE A 147 -6.43 -12.34 20.86
CA ILE A 147 -5.98 -10.94 20.98
C ILE A 147 -7.02 -9.90 20.57
N LEU A 148 -8.22 -10.33 20.15
CA LEU A 148 -9.27 -9.46 19.61
C LEU A 148 -9.64 -8.32 20.55
N ASN A 149 -9.60 -8.58 21.86
CA ASN A 149 -9.90 -7.62 22.91
C ASN A 149 -8.88 -6.46 23.04
N THR A 150 -7.73 -6.58 22.40
CA THR A 150 -6.68 -5.54 22.35
C THR A 150 -6.73 -4.74 21.05
N CYS A 151 -7.58 -5.15 20.11
CA CYS A 151 -7.61 -4.59 18.78
C CYS A 151 -8.40 -3.29 18.73
N VAL A 152 -7.88 -2.37 17.93
CA VAL A 152 -8.50 -1.10 17.56
C VAL A 152 -8.59 -1.03 16.04
N LEU A 153 -9.73 -0.59 15.55
CA LEU A 153 -9.95 -0.26 14.15
C LEU A 153 -10.31 1.22 14.06
N GLY A 154 -9.57 1.99 13.27
CA GLY A 154 -9.85 3.42 13.11
C GLY A 154 -9.77 3.86 11.66
N GLY A 155 -10.56 4.87 11.31
CA GLY A 155 -10.68 5.36 9.95
C GLY A 155 -11.56 6.59 9.82
N TYR A 156 -11.81 6.97 8.57
CA TYR A 156 -12.54 8.19 8.20
C TYR A 156 -13.87 7.87 7.49
N GLY A 157 -14.27 6.60 7.47
CA GLY A 157 -15.55 6.20 6.91
C GLY A 157 -16.70 6.67 7.79
N ASP A 158 -17.67 7.32 7.16
CA ASP A 158 -18.98 7.61 7.73
C ASP A 158 -20.00 6.83 6.89
N GLN A 159 -20.88 6.07 7.56
CA GLN A 159 -21.88 5.26 6.89
C GLN A 159 -22.83 6.09 6.02
N HIS A 160 -23.04 7.38 6.31
CA HIS A 160 -24.06 8.17 5.63
C HIS A 160 -23.77 9.67 5.39
N LYS A 161 -22.67 10.25 5.85
CA LYS A 161 -22.41 11.70 5.66
C LYS A 161 -20.93 12.00 5.40
N SER A 162 -20.59 12.51 4.22
CA SER A 162 -19.32 13.17 3.86
C SER A 162 -18.04 12.78 4.62
N ILE A 163 -17.07 12.18 3.92
CA ILE A 163 -15.75 11.88 4.47
C ILE A 163 -14.93 13.18 4.61
N SER A 164 -14.28 13.39 5.76
CA SER A 164 -13.48 14.58 6.08
C SER A 164 -12.38 14.22 7.09
N PRO A 165 -11.20 14.89 7.07
CA PRO A 165 -10.16 14.71 8.08
C PRO A 165 -10.64 14.94 9.53
N SER A 166 -11.63 15.82 9.71
CA SER A 166 -12.23 16.12 11.01
C SER A 166 -13.18 15.04 11.54
N LYS A 167 -13.52 14.04 10.72
CA LYS A 167 -14.46 12.95 11.06
C LYS A 167 -13.78 11.61 11.32
N PHE A 168 -12.54 11.65 11.78
CA PHE A 168 -11.88 10.46 12.27
C PHE A 168 -12.72 9.79 13.36
N SER A 169 -12.93 8.48 13.23
CA SER A 169 -13.58 7.64 14.23
C SER A 169 -12.80 6.35 14.43
N TYR A 170 -12.95 5.76 15.61
CA TYR A 170 -12.29 4.50 15.93
C TYR A 170 -13.21 3.63 16.80
N MET A 171 -12.88 2.35 16.86
CA MET A 171 -13.63 1.33 17.56
C MET A 171 -12.67 0.40 18.29
N LEU A 172 -12.91 0.21 19.59
CA LEU A 172 -12.24 -0.83 20.38
C LEU A 172 -13.02 -2.14 20.23
N LEU A 173 -12.37 -3.19 19.77
CA LEU A 173 -13.04 -4.45 19.47
C LEU A 173 -13.46 -5.24 20.72
N ASN A 174 -12.95 -4.90 21.90
CA ASN A 174 -13.45 -5.45 23.17
C ASN A 174 -14.82 -4.88 23.60
N GLN A 175 -15.20 -3.72 23.09
CA GLN A 175 -16.46 -3.04 23.40
C GLN A 175 -17.54 -3.32 22.36
N THR A 176 -17.16 -3.95 21.24
CA THR A 176 -18.06 -4.33 20.16
C THR A 176 -18.16 -5.85 20.10
N SER A 177 -19.36 -6.40 19.89
CA SER A 177 -19.51 -7.82 19.57
C SER A 177 -18.92 -8.07 18.18
N VAL A 178 -17.69 -8.61 18.16
CA VAL A 178 -16.94 -8.97 16.96
C VAL A 178 -16.50 -10.42 17.04
N ASP A 179 -16.77 -11.19 15.99
CA ASP A 179 -16.40 -12.60 15.90
C ASP A 179 -15.48 -12.87 14.71
N VAL A 180 -14.42 -13.65 14.94
CA VAL A 180 -13.56 -14.17 13.87
C VAL A 180 -14.25 -15.36 13.19
N ILE A 181 -14.57 -15.19 11.91
CA ILE A 181 -15.30 -16.18 11.11
C ILE A 181 -14.44 -16.68 9.93
N LYS A 182 -14.86 -17.79 9.30
CA LYS A 182 -14.18 -18.32 8.11
C LYS A 182 -14.51 -17.46 6.90
N CYS A 183 -13.49 -17.09 6.13
CA CYS A 183 -13.67 -16.42 4.84
C CYS A 183 -14.25 -17.36 3.76
N LYS A 184 -14.02 -18.68 3.93
CA LYS A 184 -14.26 -19.77 2.96
C LYS A 184 -15.69 -19.98 2.51
N ASP A 185 -16.66 -19.62 3.34
CA ASP A 185 -18.08 -19.76 2.99
C ASP A 185 -18.49 -18.74 1.92
N ARG A 186 -17.61 -17.78 1.58
CA ARG A 186 -17.85 -16.71 0.62
C ARG A 186 -17.33 -17.09 -0.79
N PRO A 187 -18.21 -17.28 -1.79
CA PRO A 187 -17.81 -17.66 -3.16
C PRO A 187 -16.83 -16.65 -3.76
N GLY A 188 -15.68 -17.11 -4.27
CA GLY A 188 -14.64 -16.29 -4.92
C GLY A 188 -13.69 -15.55 -3.96
N VAL A 189 -13.67 -15.91 -2.68
CA VAL A 189 -12.66 -15.45 -1.71
C VAL A 189 -11.68 -16.59 -1.47
N ASP A 190 -10.46 -16.44 -1.94
CA ASP A 190 -9.32 -17.23 -1.46
C ASP A 190 -9.08 -16.91 0.03
N ASP A 191 -8.99 -17.92 0.88
CA ASP A 191 -8.74 -17.79 2.32
C ASP A 191 -7.31 -17.31 2.64
N THR A 192 -6.41 -17.44 1.68
CA THR A 192 -5.00 -17.15 1.88
C THR A 192 -4.81 -15.67 2.23
N ASN A 193 -4.12 -15.41 3.34
CA ASN A 193 -3.77 -14.06 3.82
C ASN A 193 -4.98 -13.15 4.11
N ARG A 194 -6.12 -13.74 4.50
CA ARG A 194 -7.34 -13.00 4.85
C ARG A 194 -7.77 -13.23 6.28
N LEU A 195 -8.40 -12.20 6.84
CA LEU A 195 -9.11 -12.25 8.10
C LEU A 195 -10.55 -11.80 7.85
N CYS A 196 -11.51 -12.56 8.34
CA CYS A 196 -12.93 -12.20 8.25
C CYS A 196 -13.50 -11.99 9.64
N LEU A 197 -14.08 -10.81 9.86
CA LEU A 197 -14.70 -10.40 11.11
C LEU A 197 -16.18 -10.13 10.89
N HIS A 198 -17.03 -10.67 11.76
CA HIS A 198 -18.43 -10.33 11.83
C HIS A 198 -18.65 -9.27 12.92
N PHE A 199 -19.25 -8.14 12.57
CA PHE A 199 -19.55 -7.05 13.51
C PHE A 199 -21.06 -6.99 13.75
N SER A 200 -21.50 -6.94 15.00
CA SER A 200 -22.95 -6.92 15.31
C SER A 200 -23.59 -5.54 15.22
N ASN A 201 -22.85 -4.45 15.54
CA ASN A 201 -23.43 -3.11 15.72
C ASN A 201 -22.86 -2.05 14.77
N MET A 202 -21.54 -2.00 14.60
CA MET A 202 -20.85 -1.00 13.79
C MET A 202 -19.76 -1.69 12.98
N GLN A 203 -19.61 -1.30 11.72
CA GLN A 203 -18.63 -1.90 10.83
C GLN A 203 -17.99 -0.86 9.91
N PRO A 204 -16.73 -1.10 9.48
CA PRO A 204 -16.06 -0.26 8.51
C PRO A 204 -16.76 -0.28 7.15
N CYS A 205 -16.65 0.82 6.42
CA CYS A 205 -17.34 1.03 5.15
C CYS A 205 -16.54 1.92 4.18
N HIS A 206 -17.23 2.58 3.24
CA HIS A 206 -16.66 3.60 2.37
C HIS A 206 -15.91 4.65 3.21
N GLY A 207 -14.68 5.00 2.84
CA GLY A 207 -13.82 5.86 3.65
C GLY A 207 -12.82 5.09 4.54
N ASP A 208 -13.20 3.92 5.03
CA ASP A 208 -12.34 3.11 5.90
C ASP A 208 -11.39 2.20 5.12
N VAL A 209 -11.51 2.12 3.80
CA VAL A 209 -10.67 1.24 2.99
C VAL A 209 -9.19 1.55 3.23
N GLY A 210 -8.39 0.54 3.57
CA GLY A 210 -6.99 0.71 3.99
C GLY A 210 -6.80 1.05 5.47
N SER A 211 -7.87 1.14 6.27
CA SER A 211 -7.80 1.32 7.72
C SER A 211 -7.06 0.16 8.39
N PRO A 212 -6.22 0.45 9.40
CA PRO A 212 -5.48 -0.57 10.11
C PRO A 212 -6.35 -1.24 11.18
N LEU A 213 -6.26 -2.56 11.27
CA LEU A 213 -6.59 -3.30 12.48
C LEU A 213 -5.31 -3.40 13.32
N VAL A 214 -5.21 -2.58 14.36
CA VAL A 214 -4.05 -2.51 15.25
C VAL A 214 -4.34 -3.30 16.51
N CYS A 215 -3.55 -4.32 16.83
CA CYS A 215 -3.69 -5.08 18.08
C CYS A 215 -2.33 -5.15 18.76
N ASN A 216 -2.28 -4.97 20.09
CA ASN A 216 -1.02 -4.91 20.85
C ASN A 216 0.03 -3.94 20.27
N GLY A 217 -0.41 -2.85 19.63
CA GLY A 217 0.48 -1.87 19.00
C GLY A 217 1.05 -2.29 17.63
N GLU A 218 0.64 -3.41 17.06
CA GLU A 218 1.06 -3.87 15.73
C GLU A 218 -0.08 -3.74 14.69
N VAL A 219 0.24 -3.33 13.46
CA VAL A 219 -0.72 -3.30 12.34
C VAL A 219 -0.88 -4.72 11.77
N LEU A 220 -1.91 -5.45 12.18
CA LEU A 220 -2.04 -6.87 11.83
C LEU A 220 -2.77 -7.10 10.51
N ALA A 221 -3.70 -6.20 10.14
CA ALA A 221 -4.45 -6.31 8.91
C ALA A 221 -4.93 -4.94 8.42
N LEU A 222 -5.27 -4.83 7.13
CA LEU A 222 -5.93 -3.65 6.56
C LEU A 222 -7.34 -3.99 6.10
N PHE A 223 -8.30 -3.10 6.36
CA PHE A 223 -9.64 -3.27 5.81
C PHE A 223 -9.59 -3.23 4.28
N THR A 224 -10.09 -4.31 3.67
CA THR A 224 -10.17 -4.42 2.22
C THR A 224 -11.64 -4.66 1.84
N PRO A 225 -12.30 -3.68 1.21
CA PRO A 225 -13.65 -3.88 0.74
C PRO A 225 -13.60 -4.92 -0.37
N ARG A 226 -14.51 -5.88 -0.29
CA ARG A 226 -14.80 -6.72 -1.45
C ARG A 226 -15.58 -5.88 -2.45
N LEU A 227 -15.49 -6.27 -3.73
CA LEU A 227 -16.49 -5.93 -4.72
C LEU A 227 -17.79 -6.63 -4.29
N CYS A 228 -18.56 -6.01 -3.41
CA CYS A 228 -19.92 -6.43 -3.14
C CYS A 228 -20.71 -6.33 -4.46
N GLU A 229 -21.62 -7.27 -4.71
CA GLU A 229 -22.56 -7.18 -5.84
C GLU A 229 -23.39 -5.88 -5.80
N ASN A 230 -23.50 -5.27 -4.61
CA ASN A 230 -24.07 -3.95 -4.41
C ASN A 230 -22.99 -2.97 -3.89
N PRO A 231 -22.62 -1.93 -4.67
CA PRO A 231 -21.61 -0.96 -4.26
C PRO A 231 -22.04 -0.09 -3.08
N ASN A 232 -23.32 -0.10 -2.70
CA ASN A 232 -23.84 0.67 -1.57
C ASN A 232 -23.93 -0.14 -0.27
N ARG A 233 -23.47 -1.41 -0.27
CA ARG A 233 -23.45 -2.25 0.94
C ARG A 233 -22.03 -2.63 1.31
N CYS A 234 -21.59 -2.12 2.44
CA CYS A 234 -20.37 -2.58 3.10
C CYS A 234 -20.59 -3.87 3.91
N VAL A 235 -21.85 -4.20 4.20
CA VAL A 235 -22.26 -5.42 4.92
C VAL A 235 -22.49 -6.54 3.91
N ASP A 236 -21.86 -7.70 4.12
CA ASP A 236 -22.24 -8.95 3.47
C ASP A 236 -22.44 -10.03 4.56
N ARG A 237 -23.27 -11.04 4.28
CA ARG A 237 -23.59 -12.14 5.22
C ARG A 237 -22.37 -12.95 5.68
N TYR A 238 -21.27 -12.78 4.96
CA TYR A 238 -19.99 -13.44 5.19
C TYR A 238 -18.99 -12.58 5.97
N GLY A 239 -19.44 -11.46 6.52
CA GLY A 239 -18.64 -10.51 7.30
C GLY A 239 -17.68 -9.64 6.48
N THR A 240 -16.90 -8.87 7.24
CA THR A 240 -15.96 -7.86 6.78
C THR A 240 -14.60 -8.49 6.54
N VAL A 241 -14.01 -8.22 5.38
CA VAL A 241 -12.73 -8.82 4.95
C VAL A 241 -11.58 -7.87 5.22
N PHE A 242 -10.50 -8.41 5.76
CA PHE A 242 -9.23 -7.74 5.96
C PHE A 242 -8.11 -8.54 5.27
N THR A 243 -7.12 -7.84 4.76
CA THR A 243 -5.89 -8.45 4.23
C THR A 243 -4.82 -8.42 5.32
N GLN A 244 -4.24 -9.57 5.65
CA GLN A 244 -3.28 -9.69 6.74
C GLN A 244 -1.92 -9.08 6.35
N VAL A 245 -1.36 -8.21 7.20
CA VAL A 245 -0.07 -7.55 6.96
C VAL A 245 1.10 -8.54 7.04
N THR A 246 0.95 -9.62 7.82
CA THR A 246 1.94 -10.71 7.94
C THR A 246 2.35 -11.30 6.59
N ALA A 247 1.46 -11.26 5.60
CA ALA A 247 1.72 -11.73 4.25
C ALA A 247 2.71 -10.86 3.45
N VAL A 248 2.92 -9.61 3.88
CA VAL A 248 3.71 -8.62 3.16
C VAL A 248 4.77 -7.94 4.03
N THR A 249 4.96 -8.39 5.28
CA THR A 249 5.92 -7.80 6.22
C THR A 249 7.32 -7.68 5.61
N ASP A 250 7.83 -8.70 4.93
CA ASP A 250 9.14 -8.66 4.27
C ASP A 250 9.23 -7.59 3.17
N TRP A 251 8.15 -7.43 2.40
CA TRP A 251 8.08 -6.42 1.35
C TRP A 251 8.04 -5.00 1.94
N VAL A 252 7.24 -4.77 2.99
CA VAL A 252 7.18 -3.47 3.67
C VAL A 252 8.51 -3.16 4.36
N ASN A 253 9.12 -4.14 5.04
CA ASN A 253 10.43 -3.98 5.68
C ASN A 253 11.52 -3.61 4.68
N LYS A 254 11.51 -4.19 3.47
CA LYS A 254 12.43 -3.76 2.42
C LYS A 254 12.28 -2.28 2.09
N ILE A 255 11.07 -1.74 2.09
CA ILE A 255 10.83 -0.31 1.82
C ILE A 255 11.22 0.55 3.03
N LEU A 256 10.92 0.09 4.25
CA LEU A 256 11.32 0.75 5.50
C LEU A 256 12.84 0.86 5.62
N TYR A 257 13.56 -0.23 5.44
CA TYR A 257 15.02 -0.25 5.62
C TYR A 257 15.80 -0.01 4.34
N SER A 258 15.12 0.13 3.20
CA SER A 258 15.73 0.80 2.06
C SER A 258 16.14 2.16 2.57
N PRO A 259 17.43 2.53 2.46
CA PRO A 259 17.82 3.88 2.70
C PRO A 259 16.84 4.76 1.92
N SER A 260 16.29 5.79 2.54
CA SER A 260 15.92 7.01 1.84
C SER A 260 17.20 7.64 1.28
N ALA A 261 18.01 6.84 0.58
CA ALA A 261 19.02 7.26 -0.33
C ALA A 261 18.24 8.03 -1.36
N ASN A 262 18.10 9.33 -1.12
CA ASN A 262 18.67 10.33 -2.00
C ASN A 262 18.74 9.78 -3.42
N LEU A 263 17.58 9.59 -4.05
CA LEU A 263 17.53 9.46 -5.50
C LEU A 263 17.99 10.78 -6.15
N GLU A 264 18.40 11.77 -5.35
CA GLU A 264 19.20 12.92 -5.74
C GLU A 264 20.60 12.54 -6.23
N TRP A 265 21.31 11.56 -5.64
CA TRP A 265 22.64 11.17 -6.15
C TRP A 265 22.55 10.26 -7.38
N MET A 266 21.49 9.46 -7.51
CA MET A 266 21.23 8.68 -8.74
C MET A 266 20.78 9.56 -9.92
N ASN A 267 20.22 10.74 -9.67
CA ASN A 267 19.96 11.75 -10.69
C ASN A 267 21.15 12.69 -10.93
N ASN A 268 22.27 12.53 -10.19
CA ASN A 268 23.48 13.30 -10.43
C ASN A 268 24.30 12.63 -11.55
N PRO A 269 24.40 13.23 -12.74
CA PRO A 269 25.11 12.63 -13.87
C PRO A 269 26.59 12.33 -13.56
N TRP A 270 27.21 13.07 -12.64
CA TRP A 270 28.59 12.82 -12.21
C TRP A 270 28.76 11.47 -11.53
N TYR A 271 27.77 11.03 -10.75
CA TYR A 271 27.87 9.75 -10.04
C TYR A 271 27.74 8.56 -11.00
N ILE A 272 26.85 8.67 -11.98
CA ILE A 272 26.72 7.67 -13.06
C ILE A 272 28.04 7.56 -13.84
N LEU A 273 28.66 8.69 -14.18
CA LEU A 273 29.95 8.71 -14.87
C LEU A 273 31.07 8.05 -14.06
N VAL A 274 31.14 8.31 -12.75
CA VAL A 274 32.11 7.67 -11.86
C VAL A 274 31.89 6.16 -11.81
N LEU A 275 30.65 5.70 -11.64
CA LEU A 275 30.32 4.27 -11.65
C LEU A 275 30.70 3.61 -12.98
N CYS A 276 30.36 4.21 -14.12
CA CYS A 276 30.74 3.71 -15.43
C CYS A 276 32.25 3.65 -15.62
N ALA A 277 33.00 4.68 -15.18
CA ALA A 277 34.45 4.70 -15.26
C ALA A 277 35.06 3.57 -14.43
N THR A 278 34.60 3.37 -13.19
CA THR A 278 35.09 2.26 -12.35
C THR A 278 34.80 0.90 -12.97
N ALA A 279 33.59 0.68 -13.51
CA ALA A 279 33.25 -0.56 -14.19
C ALA A 279 34.15 -0.82 -15.40
N LEU A 280 34.43 0.20 -16.23
CA LEU A 280 35.32 0.07 -17.39
C LEU A 280 36.77 -0.24 -16.98
N THR A 281 37.27 0.36 -15.89
CA THR A 281 38.62 0.04 -15.39
C THR A 281 38.72 -1.41 -14.90
N VAL A 282 37.69 -1.93 -14.23
CA VAL A 282 37.65 -3.33 -13.79
C VAL A 282 37.61 -4.26 -15.00
N ILE A 283 36.75 -3.99 -15.98
CA ILE A 283 36.65 -4.78 -17.22
C ILE A 283 37.99 -4.76 -17.97
N GLY A 284 38.61 -3.59 -18.12
CA GLY A 284 39.92 -3.45 -18.77
C GLY A 284 41.02 -4.20 -18.03
N SER A 285 41.01 -4.18 -16.69
CA SER A 285 41.97 -4.92 -15.86
C SER A 285 41.80 -6.43 -16.02
N ILE A 286 40.56 -6.91 -16.07
CA ILE A 286 40.26 -8.33 -16.34
C ILE A 286 40.74 -8.71 -17.74
N TYR A 287 40.48 -7.88 -18.75
CA TYR A 287 40.93 -8.14 -20.12
C TYR A 287 42.46 -8.18 -20.23
N TYR A 288 43.17 -7.24 -19.59
CA TYR A 288 44.62 -7.23 -19.53
C TYR A 288 45.18 -8.51 -18.90
N LEU A 289 44.61 -8.94 -17.77
CA LEU A 289 45.00 -10.17 -17.09
C LEU A 289 44.78 -11.40 -18.00
N LEU A 290 43.65 -11.45 -18.70
CA LEU A 290 43.36 -12.52 -19.65
C LEU A 290 44.36 -12.54 -20.82
N MET A 291 44.75 -11.38 -21.33
CA MET A 291 45.76 -11.29 -22.40
C MET A 291 47.15 -11.77 -21.94
N GLU A 292 47.57 -11.39 -20.73
CA GLU A 292 48.82 -11.89 -20.12
C GLU A 292 48.80 -13.42 -19.96
N ILE A 293 47.67 -13.96 -19.47
CA ILE A 293 47.50 -15.42 -19.33
C ILE A 293 47.59 -16.10 -20.70
N MET A 294 46.91 -15.57 -21.72
CA MET A 294 46.95 -16.12 -23.09
C MET A 294 48.36 -16.09 -23.69
N LEU A 295 49.10 -15.00 -23.50
CA LEU A 295 50.49 -14.87 -23.97
C LEU A 295 51.45 -15.81 -23.23
N SER A 296 51.22 -16.06 -21.94
CA SER A 296 52.05 -16.99 -21.14
C SER A 296 51.84 -18.47 -21.50
N HIS A 297 50.63 -18.84 -21.94
CA HIS A 297 50.28 -20.22 -22.27
C HIS A 297 50.43 -20.55 -23.77
N PHE A 298 50.41 -19.56 -24.64
CA PHE A 298 50.56 -19.72 -26.09
C PHE A 298 51.58 -18.71 -26.66
N PRO A 299 52.89 -18.92 -26.45
CA PRO A 299 53.90 -18.09 -27.11
C PRO A 299 53.75 -18.24 -28.63
N MET A 300 53.47 -17.14 -29.32
CA MET A 300 53.48 -17.12 -30.79
C MET A 300 54.94 -17.01 -31.26
N ASP A 301 55.53 -18.15 -31.63
CA ASP A 301 56.80 -18.18 -32.34
C ASP A 301 56.57 -17.69 -33.77
N PHE A 302 56.88 -16.42 -34.03
CA PHE A 302 57.04 -15.92 -35.39
C PHE A 302 58.45 -16.29 -35.87
N GLU A 303 58.57 -17.38 -36.64
CA GLU A 303 59.77 -17.60 -37.44
C GLU A 303 59.85 -16.54 -38.55
N GLU A 304 60.87 -15.68 -38.42
CA GLU A 304 61.26 -14.67 -39.40
C GLU A 304 62.05 -15.33 -40.54
N GLN A 305 61.56 -15.28 -41.79
CA GLN A 305 62.39 -15.58 -42.97
C GLN A 305 62.84 -14.29 -43.68
N PRO A 306 64.13 -14.15 -44.05
CA PRO A 306 64.67 -12.98 -44.74
C PRO A 306 64.46 -13.07 -46.27
N PRO A 307 64.70 -11.98 -47.03
CA PRO A 307 64.05 -11.74 -48.30
C PRO A 307 64.77 -12.41 -49.47
N HIS A 308 64.00 -12.82 -50.50
CA HIS A 308 64.57 -13.09 -51.82
C HIS A 308 63.76 -12.40 -52.92
N ASN A 309 64.54 -11.95 -53.89
CA ASN A 309 64.29 -10.85 -54.82
C ASN A 309 63.59 -11.29 -56.11
N SER A 310 63.28 -10.27 -56.94
CA SER A 310 63.00 -10.25 -58.39
C SER A 310 61.62 -10.67 -58.91
N ASN A 311 60.91 -9.65 -59.40
CA ASN A 311 60.14 -9.53 -60.64
C ASN A 311 59.76 -10.81 -61.39
N ASP A 312 58.48 -10.94 -61.72
CA ASP A 312 58.04 -11.05 -63.12
C ASP A 312 56.55 -10.72 -63.29
N ASP A 313 56.28 -9.82 -64.25
CA ASP A 313 54.98 -9.51 -64.82
C ASP A 313 54.41 -10.72 -65.57
N ILE A 314 53.18 -11.18 -65.26
CA ILE A 314 52.30 -11.76 -66.29
C ILE A 314 50.83 -11.34 -66.09
N ARG A 315 50.37 -10.73 -67.18
CA ARG A 315 49.04 -10.26 -67.56
C ARG A 315 48.03 -11.41 -67.72
N SER A 316 46.75 -11.11 -67.44
CA SER A 316 45.55 -11.71 -68.05
C SER A 316 45.16 -13.14 -67.61
N SER A 317 44.00 -13.26 -66.97
CA SER A 317 42.83 -13.96 -67.55
C SER A 317 41.66 -13.90 -66.57
N GLY A 318 40.50 -13.47 -67.05
CA GLY A 318 39.28 -13.42 -66.28
C GLY A 318 38.76 -14.80 -65.88
N PHE A 319 37.95 -14.82 -64.82
CA PHE A 319 36.86 -15.77 -64.69
C PHE A 319 35.77 -15.18 -63.78
N LEU A 320 34.84 -14.45 -64.41
CA LEU A 320 33.50 -14.26 -63.88
C LEU A 320 32.80 -15.62 -63.88
N ARG A 321 32.39 -16.11 -62.71
CA ARG A 321 31.22 -16.97 -62.60
C ARG A 321 30.27 -16.41 -61.55
N HIS A 322 29.18 -15.87 -62.08
CA HIS A 322 27.87 -15.83 -61.44
C HIS A 322 27.57 -17.16 -60.73
N ILE A 323 27.18 -17.06 -59.45
CA ILE A 323 26.19 -17.97 -58.88
C ILE A 323 25.13 -17.07 -58.24
N SER A 324 23.93 -17.23 -58.77
CA SER A 324 22.67 -16.59 -58.43
C SER A 324 22.10 -17.13 -57.11
N ASP A 325 21.49 -16.21 -56.36
CA ASP A 325 20.28 -16.33 -55.54
C ASP A 325 19.78 -17.75 -55.19
N GLU A 326 19.81 -18.09 -53.89
CA GLU A 326 18.66 -18.69 -53.21
C GLU A 326 18.78 -18.57 -51.68
N GLU A 327 17.63 -18.36 -51.02
CA GLU A 327 17.34 -18.50 -49.58
C GLU A 327 17.67 -17.36 -48.59
N ILE A 328 16.82 -16.32 -48.61
CA ILE A 328 16.40 -15.60 -47.39
C ILE A 328 14.90 -15.83 -47.19
N LYS A 329 14.53 -16.79 -46.33
CA LYS A 329 13.18 -16.90 -45.72
C LYS A 329 13.13 -17.96 -44.61
N ASP A 330 13.56 -17.58 -43.41
CA ASP A 330 13.01 -18.02 -42.12
C ASP A 330 13.74 -17.19 -41.03
N SER A 331 13.14 -16.62 -40.00
CA SER A 331 11.92 -16.97 -39.28
C SER A 331 11.18 -15.69 -38.83
N LYS A 332 9.89 -15.63 -39.19
CA LYS A 332 8.90 -14.81 -38.49
C LYS A 332 8.36 -15.65 -37.34
N GLU A 333 9.07 -15.68 -36.22
CA GLU A 333 8.56 -16.34 -35.02
C GLU A 333 9.06 -15.66 -33.76
N ASP A 334 8.70 -14.38 -33.54
CA ASP A 334 8.86 -13.80 -32.20
C ASP A 334 7.97 -12.60 -31.85
N ARG A 335 6.72 -12.58 -32.33
CA ARG A 335 5.74 -11.59 -31.89
C ARG A 335 4.37 -12.21 -31.67
N ARG A 336 4.25 -13.02 -30.61
CA ARG A 336 2.93 -13.44 -30.14
C ARG A 336 2.85 -13.80 -28.66
N TRP A 337 3.24 -12.91 -27.73
CA TRP A 337 2.67 -12.89 -26.36
C TRP A 337 2.76 -11.49 -25.71
N ARG A 338 1.83 -10.60 -26.06
CA ARG A 338 1.39 -9.51 -25.18
C ARG A 338 -0.12 -9.33 -25.30
N ARG A 339 -0.84 -10.00 -24.40
CA ARG A 339 -2.15 -9.63 -23.89
C ARG A 339 -2.53 -10.67 -22.84
N ILE A 340 -2.50 -10.26 -21.56
CA ILE A 340 -3.48 -10.52 -20.50
C ILE A 340 -3.27 -9.41 -19.46
#